data_AF-A0A1F7ZPN5-F1
#
_entry.id   AF-A0A1F7ZPN5-F1
#
_cell.length_a   1.000
_cell.length_b   1.000
_cell.length_c   1.000
_cell.angle_alpha   90.00
_cell.angle_beta   90.00
_cell.angle_gamma   90.00
#
_symmetry.space_group_name_H-M   'P 1'
#
loop_
_entity.id
_entity.type
_entity.pdbx_description
1 polymer ?
#
loop_
_entity_poly.entity_id
_entity_poly.type
_entity_poly.pdbx_seq_one_letter_code
_entity_poly.pdbx_strand_id
1 'polypeptide(L)'
;LFNMAQDPRVLLQKADKALQGAGSGFSFFSGRTEKYENAADLYTQAGNAFRVQKQNKEAGLAFEKAASIQTQSLNEPDDAANSLQEAFKVYRKSDPEDAARVLSSAIQHYVLKGNFRRAATQQQYLAEVYEVELGDQKKALEAYEKAAEWFDSDNAEALANKHYLKAADLAALEGDYYKAIEHYERIGRSSISNNLMKWSVKDYFLKGGICHLATNDLVATNRALENYRDIDNTFASTREHQLLIDLVQTIEQGDQEAFADKLFQFDQLSKLDKWKTTLLLRIKNNIEEQAEDFS
;
A
#
# COMPACT_ATOMS: atom_id res chain seq x y z
N LEU A 1 34.18 -5.76 -25.21
CA LEU A 1 33.64 -7.10 -24.89
C LEU A 1 32.28 -6.91 -24.21
N PHE A 2 31.24 -6.58 -24.98
CA PHE A 2 29.87 -6.46 -24.49
C PHE A 2 29.21 -7.85 -24.62
N ASN A 3 28.71 -8.36 -23.50
CA ASN A 3 27.94 -9.59 -23.29
C ASN A 3 27.36 -10.26 -24.55
N MET A 4 27.84 -11.46 -24.88
CA MET A 4 27.03 -12.44 -25.60
C MET A 4 25.97 -13.00 -24.65
N ALA A 5 24.95 -12.19 -24.33
CA ALA A 5 23.71 -12.75 -23.81
C ALA A 5 23.13 -13.64 -24.93
N GLN A 6 22.86 -14.91 -24.63
CA GLN A 6 22.19 -15.79 -25.59
C GLN A 6 20.86 -15.14 -26.02
N ASP A 7 20.53 -15.24 -27.31
CA ASP A 7 19.29 -14.67 -27.85
C ASP A 7 18.08 -15.22 -27.06
N PRO A 8 17.30 -14.37 -26.38
CA PRO A 8 16.20 -14.79 -25.52
C PRO A 8 15.14 -15.56 -26.30
N ARG A 9 14.96 -15.30 -27.60
CA ARG A 9 14.01 -16.02 -28.45
C ARG A 9 14.48 -17.45 -28.71
N VAL A 10 15.78 -17.66 -28.85
CA VAL A 10 16.36 -19.01 -28.99
C VAL A 10 16.20 -19.80 -27.69
N LEU A 11 16.43 -19.16 -26.54
CA LEU A 11 16.19 -19.77 -25.23
C LEU A 11 14.71 -20.13 -25.05
N LEU A 12 13.80 -19.23 -25.42
CA LEU A 12 12.36 -19.47 -25.34
C LEU A 12 11.93 -20.66 -26.22
N GLN A 13 12.42 -20.74 -27.46
CA GLN A 13 12.15 -21.88 -28.34
C GLN A 13 12.69 -23.21 -27.79
N LYS A 14 13.87 -23.19 -27.15
CA LYS A 14 14.41 -24.38 -26.47
C LYS A 14 13.51 -24.78 -25.29
N ALA A 15 13.04 -23.82 -24.50
CA ALA A 15 12.14 -24.05 -23.39
C ALA A 15 10.81 -24.65 -23.86
N ASP A 16 10.18 -24.08 -24.90
CA ASP A 16 8.93 -24.60 -25.47
C ASP A 16 9.10 -26.04 -25.98
N LYS A 17 10.23 -26.35 -26.65
CA LYS A 17 10.54 -27.73 -27.09
C LYS A 17 10.77 -28.69 -25.92
N ALA A 18 11.48 -28.26 -24.88
CA ALA A 18 11.71 -29.06 -23.68
C ALA A 18 10.38 -29.38 -22.97
N LEU A 19 9.50 -28.40 -22.83
CA LEU A 19 8.16 -28.56 -22.25
C LEU A 19 7.30 -29.54 -23.06
N GLN A 20 7.26 -29.40 -24.39
CA GLN A 20 6.54 -30.33 -25.27
C GLN A 20 7.08 -31.76 -25.15
N GLY A 21 8.41 -31.92 -25.08
CA GLY A 21 9.06 -33.21 -24.88
C GLY A 21 8.75 -33.85 -23.53
N ALA A 22 8.51 -33.05 -22.48
CA ALA A 22 8.11 -33.52 -21.15
C ALA A 22 6.64 -33.97 -21.09
N GLY A 23 5.77 -33.37 -21.91
CA GLY A 23 4.34 -33.70 -22.01
C GLY A 23 4.01 -34.92 -22.88
N SER A 24 4.92 -35.36 -23.76
CA SER A 24 4.69 -36.49 -24.67
C SER A 24 4.73 -37.84 -23.93
N GLY A 25 3.66 -38.64 -24.10
CA GLY A 25 3.39 -39.90 -23.40
C GLY A 25 4.39 -41.05 -23.61
N PHE A 26 5.47 -40.84 -24.36
CA PHE A 26 6.55 -41.82 -24.54
C PHE A 26 7.53 -41.89 -23.35
N SER A 27 7.44 -40.97 -22.38
CA SER A 27 8.42 -40.85 -21.28
C SER A 27 7.99 -41.61 -20.00
N PHE A 28 7.49 -42.85 -20.14
CA PHE A 28 6.54 -43.42 -19.18
C PHE A 28 7.04 -43.72 -17.75
N PHE A 29 8.34 -43.79 -17.40
CA PHE A 29 8.71 -44.05 -15.98
C PHE A 29 10.06 -43.53 -15.43
N SER A 30 10.89 -42.78 -16.19
CA SER A 30 12.14 -42.21 -15.64
C SER A 30 12.51 -40.92 -16.38
N GLY A 31 12.80 -39.84 -15.64
CA GLY A 31 13.30 -38.57 -16.20
C GLY A 31 12.25 -37.57 -16.71
N ARG A 32 10.96 -37.73 -16.38
CA ARG A 32 9.93 -36.74 -16.74
C ARG A 32 10.05 -35.46 -15.92
N THR A 33 10.29 -35.58 -14.63
CA THR A 33 10.54 -34.45 -13.70
C THR A 33 11.74 -33.63 -14.16
N GLU A 34 12.89 -34.27 -14.42
CA GLU A 34 14.11 -33.62 -14.93
C GLU A 34 13.86 -32.80 -16.21
N LYS A 35 12.97 -33.28 -17.10
CA LYS A 35 12.61 -32.54 -18.32
C LYS A 35 11.78 -31.30 -18.03
N TYR A 36 10.87 -31.38 -17.05
CA TYR A 36 10.09 -30.21 -16.60
C TYR A 36 10.97 -29.21 -15.85
N GLU A 37 11.89 -29.67 -15.00
CA GLU A 37 12.91 -28.84 -14.34
C GLU A 37 13.75 -28.09 -15.39
N ASN A 38 14.30 -28.80 -16.37
CA ASN A 38 15.06 -28.20 -17.46
C ASN A 38 14.22 -27.19 -18.27
N ALA A 39 12.92 -27.47 -18.51
CA ALA A 39 12.05 -26.52 -19.19
C ALA A 39 11.84 -25.24 -18.35
N ALA A 40 11.57 -25.37 -17.06
CA ALA A 40 11.41 -24.23 -16.14
C ALA A 40 12.70 -23.38 -16.05
N ASP A 41 13.87 -24.03 -15.99
CA ASP A 41 15.18 -23.37 -16.00
C ASP A 41 15.42 -22.60 -17.31
N LEU A 42 15.09 -23.19 -18.46
CA LEU A 42 15.23 -22.54 -19.76
C LEU A 42 14.30 -21.33 -19.89
N TYR A 43 13.07 -21.40 -19.38
CA TYR A 43 12.17 -20.24 -19.32
C TYR A 43 12.72 -19.15 -18.39
N THR A 44 13.29 -19.52 -17.23
CA THR A 44 13.92 -18.57 -16.31
C THR A 44 15.11 -17.87 -16.95
N GLN A 45 15.96 -18.62 -17.68
CA GLN A 45 17.06 -18.07 -18.46
C GLN A 45 16.56 -17.13 -19.57
N ALA A 46 15.51 -17.52 -20.30
CA ALA A 46 14.89 -16.68 -21.32
C ALA A 46 14.34 -15.37 -20.71
N GLY A 47 13.64 -15.46 -19.59
CA GLY A 47 13.11 -14.30 -18.85
C GLY A 47 14.20 -13.32 -18.42
N ASN A 48 15.31 -13.86 -17.90
CA ASN A 48 16.49 -13.05 -17.57
C ASN A 48 17.12 -12.37 -18.79
N ALA A 49 17.23 -13.08 -19.92
CA ALA A 49 17.76 -12.52 -21.16
C ALA A 49 16.83 -11.44 -21.75
N PHE A 50 15.52 -11.65 -21.73
CA PHE A 50 14.52 -10.64 -22.10
C PHE A 50 14.61 -9.39 -21.20
N ARG A 51 14.76 -9.59 -19.89
CA ARG A 51 14.96 -8.50 -18.91
C ARG A 51 16.19 -7.65 -19.22
N VAL A 52 17.32 -8.27 -19.57
CA VAL A 52 18.54 -7.55 -19.98
C VAL A 52 18.32 -6.71 -21.23
N GLN A 53 17.47 -7.19 -22.15
CA GLN A 53 17.09 -6.48 -23.37
C GLN A 53 15.93 -5.49 -23.18
N LYS A 54 15.45 -5.29 -21.95
CA LYS A 54 14.30 -4.42 -21.60
C LYS A 54 12.99 -4.83 -22.28
N GLN A 55 12.88 -6.09 -22.68
CA GLN A 55 11.66 -6.70 -23.20
C GLN A 55 10.85 -7.22 -22.02
N ASN A 56 10.27 -6.29 -21.24
CA ASN A 56 9.66 -6.58 -19.95
C ASN A 56 8.45 -7.51 -20.05
N LYS A 57 7.62 -7.33 -21.08
CA LYS A 57 6.43 -8.17 -21.28
C LYS A 57 6.82 -9.62 -21.49
N GLU A 58 7.74 -9.85 -22.43
CA GLU A 58 8.25 -11.17 -22.79
C GLU A 58 9.02 -11.81 -21.63
N ALA A 59 9.76 -11.00 -20.86
CA ALA A 59 10.43 -11.46 -19.65
C ALA A 59 9.44 -12.02 -18.64
N GLY A 60 8.38 -11.27 -18.35
CA GLY A 60 7.36 -11.68 -17.39
C GLY A 60 6.61 -12.94 -17.86
N LEU A 61 6.28 -13.03 -19.15
CA LEU A 61 5.58 -14.19 -19.71
C LEU A 61 6.45 -15.46 -19.61
N ALA A 62 7.75 -15.32 -19.80
CA ALA A 62 8.69 -16.43 -19.61
C ALA A 62 8.74 -16.89 -18.14
N PHE A 63 8.80 -15.95 -17.19
CA PHE A 63 8.76 -16.29 -15.76
C PHE A 63 7.42 -16.91 -15.33
N GLU A 64 6.29 -16.46 -15.87
CA GLU A 64 4.98 -17.07 -15.62
C GLU A 64 4.88 -18.50 -16.18
N LYS A 65 5.47 -18.76 -17.35
CA LYS A 65 5.58 -20.13 -17.88
C LYS A 65 6.41 -21.02 -16.96
N ALA A 66 7.54 -20.52 -16.44
CA ALA A 66 8.34 -21.25 -15.44
C ALA A 66 7.52 -21.56 -14.18
N ALA A 67 6.83 -20.56 -13.63
CA ALA A 67 5.98 -20.71 -12.44
C ALA A 67 4.84 -21.73 -12.65
N SER A 68 4.23 -21.73 -13.84
CA SER A 68 3.17 -22.69 -14.21
C SER A 68 3.69 -24.12 -14.21
N ILE A 69 4.89 -24.37 -14.77
CA ILE A 69 5.53 -25.69 -14.77
C ILE A 69 5.86 -26.13 -13.34
N GLN A 70 6.48 -25.24 -12.56
CA GLN A 70 6.83 -25.49 -11.15
C GLN A 70 5.58 -25.87 -10.34
N THR A 71 4.46 -25.18 -10.54
CA THR A 71 3.21 -25.48 -9.84
C THR A 71 2.57 -26.78 -10.33
N GLN A 72 2.33 -26.91 -11.64
CA GLN A 72 1.45 -27.93 -12.19
C GLN A 72 2.15 -29.26 -12.49
N SER A 73 3.45 -29.22 -12.79
CA SER A 73 4.20 -30.37 -13.27
C SER A 73 5.25 -30.87 -12.27
N LEU A 74 5.80 -29.97 -11.44
CA LEU A 74 6.85 -30.31 -10.45
C LEU A 74 6.33 -30.36 -9.01
N ASN A 75 5.17 -29.73 -8.73
CA ASN A 75 4.63 -29.56 -7.37
C ASN A 75 5.61 -28.80 -6.45
N GLU A 76 6.23 -27.75 -6.99
CA GLU A 76 7.20 -26.86 -6.34
C GLU A 76 6.62 -25.45 -6.17
N PRO A 77 5.63 -25.25 -5.28
CA PRO A 77 4.93 -23.97 -5.18
C PRO A 77 5.80 -22.84 -4.62
N ASP A 78 6.85 -23.15 -3.84
CA ASP A 78 7.83 -22.16 -3.38
C ASP A 78 8.64 -21.57 -4.53
N ASP A 79 9.09 -22.40 -5.47
CA ASP A 79 9.83 -21.94 -6.64
C ASP A 79 8.93 -21.22 -7.62
N ALA A 80 7.68 -21.68 -7.78
CA ALA A 80 6.67 -20.96 -8.53
C ALA A 80 6.43 -19.54 -7.98
N ALA A 81 6.30 -19.38 -6.66
CA ALA A 81 6.13 -18.08 -6.03
C ALA A 81 7.36 -17.17 -6.24
N ASN A 82 8.57 -17.73 -6.23
CA ASN A 82 9.80 -16.98 -6.54
C ASN A 82 9.82 -16.52 -8.02
N SER A 83 9.45 -17.40 -8.95
CA SER A 83 9.34 -17.06 -10.38
C SER A 83 8.29 -15.96 -10.63
N LEU A 84 7.14 -16.02 -9.94
CA LEU A 84 6.11 -14.97 -10.01
C LEU A 84 6.60 -13.63 -9.46
N GLN A 85 7.46 -13.63 -8.43
CA GLN A 85 8.11 -12.39 -7.98
C GLN A 85 9.08 -11.81 -9.01
N GLU A 86 9.81 -12.65 -9.75
CA GLU A 86 10.64 -12.18 -10.86
C GLU A 86 9.78 -11.62 -12.00
N ALA A 87 8.63 -12.24 -12.29
CA ALA A 87 7.64 -11.71 -13.23
C ALA A 87 7.11 -10.33 -12.78
N PHE A 88 6.74 -10.19 -11.49
CA PHE A 88 6.32 -8.91 -10.92
C PHE A 88 7.36 -7.81 -11.14
N LYS A 89 8.64 -8.08 -10.85
CA LYS A 89 9.72 -7.08 -10.97
C LYS A 89 9.85 -6.53 -12.38
N VAL A 90 9.65 -7.36 -13.41
CA VAL A 90 9.73 -6.90 -14.80
C VAL A 90 8.43 -6.24 -15.28
N TYR A 91 7.28 -6.71 -14.81
CA TYR A 91 5.98 -6.12 -15.18
C TYR A 91 5.70 -4.78 -14.51
N ARG A 92 6.20 -4.54 -13.29
CA ARG A 92 5.77 -3.44 -12.39
C ARG A 92 5.49 -2.10 -13.09
N LYS A 93 6.35 -1.69 -14.02
CA LYS A 93 6.22 -0.40 -14.74
C LYS A 93 5.60 -0.49 -16.13
N SER A 94 5.73 -1.61 -16.83
CA SER A 94 5.24 -1.74 -18.22
C SER A 94 3.82 -2.28 -18.28
N ASP A 95 3.47 -3.16 -17.36
CA ASP A 95 2.23 -3.93 -17.32
C ASP A 95 1.74 -4.06 -15.87
N PRO A 96 1.36 -2.95 -15.21
CA PRO A 96 1.05 -2.95 -13.79
C PRO A 96 -0.14 -3.85 -13.40
N GLU A 97 -1.10 -4.08 -14.30
CA GLU A 97 -2.20 -5.03 -14.07
C GLU A 97 -1.69 -6.47 -13.97
N ASP A 98 -0.77 -6.87 -14.86
CA ASP A 98 -0.13 -8.19 -14.80
C ASP A 98 0.77 -8.31 -13.58
N ALA A 99 1.49 -7.24 -13.23
CA ALA A 99 2.30 -7.19 -12.02
C ALA A 99 1.43 -7.46 -10.76
N ALA A 100 0.28 -6.80 -10.65
CA ALA A 100 -0.66 -7.01 -9.55
C ALA A 100 -1.20 -8.45 -9.53
N ARG A 101 -1.54 -9.01 -10.69
CA ARG A 101 -2.06 -10.39 -10.84
C ARG A 101 -1.04 -11.43 -10.38
N VAL A 102 0.19 -11.40 -10.91
CA VAL A 102 1.22 -12.39 -10.57
C VAL A 102 1.64 -12.29 -9.11
N LEU A 103 1.74 -11.07 -8.57
CA LEU A 103 2.10 -10.85 -7.18
C LEU A 103 1.01 -11.31 -6.22
N SER A 104 -0.28 -11.10 -6.56
CA SER A 104 -1.41 -11.62 -5.79
C SER A 104 -1.37 -13.15 -5.66
N SER A 105 -1.02 -13.84 -6.74
CA SER A 105 -0.84 -15.30 -6.72
C SER A 105 0.33 -15.72 -5.82
N ALA A 106 1.46 -15.02 -5.85
CA ALA A 106 2.60 -15.30 -4.98
C ALA A 106 2.27 -15.04 -3.49
N ILE A 107 1.50 -14.00 -3.18
CA ILE A 107 1.05 -13.68 -1.82
C ILE A 107 0.19 -14.81 -1.26
N GLN A 108 -0.77 -15.33 -2.04
CA GLN A 108 -1.63 -16.44 -1.60
C GLN A 108 -0.81 -17.66 -1.16
N HIS A 109 0.26 -17.99 -1.89
CA HIS A 109 1.18 -19.07 -1.49
C HIS A 109 1.83 -18.80 -0.13
N TYR A 110 2.39 -17.60 0.09
CA TYR A 110 3.03 -17.27 1.37
C TYR A 110 2.05 -17.27 2.54
N VAL A 111 0.80 -16.85 2.33
CA VAL A 111 -0.26 -16.91 3.33
C VAL A 111 -0.60 -18.36 3.68
N LEU A 112 -0.79 -19.23 2.69
CA LEU A 112 -1.10 -20.65 2.92
C LEU A 112 0.02 -21.39 3.67
N LYS A 113 1.27 -20.97 3.47
CA LYS A 113 2.44 -21.50 4.18
C LYS A 113 2.62 -20.92 5.60
N GLY A 114 1.79 -19.94 6.00
CA GLY A 114 1.92 -19.23 7.28
C GLY A 114 3.10 -18.26 7.35
N ASN A 115 3.70 -17.88 6.22
CA ASN A 115 4.80 -16.92 6.17
C ASN A 115 4.28 -15.49 6.07
N PHE A 116 3.64 -15.02 7.13
CA PHE A 116 2.96 -13.72 7.17
C PHE A 116 3.89 -12.54 6.94
N ARG A 117 5.14 -12.57 7.42
CA ARG A 117 6.10 -11.49 7.18
C ARG A 117 6.46 -11.33 5.70
N ARG A 118 6.69 -12.44 4.99
CA ARG A 118 6.92 -12.39 3.52
C ARG A 118 5.66 -11.96 2.80
N ALA A 119 4.50 -12.50 3.18
CA ALA A 119 3.21 -12.11 2.62
C ALA A 119 2.95 -10.61 2.77
N ALA A 120 3.16 -10.04 3.97
CA ALA A 120 3.04 -8.61 4.26
C ALA A 120 3.97 -7.75 3.41
N THR A 121 5.22 -8.18 3.25
CA THR A 121 6.19 -7.47 2.39
C THR A 121 5.72 -7.45 0.92
N GLN A 122 5.22 -8.57 0.40
CA GLN A 122 4.68 -8.62 -0.96
C GLN A 122 3.37 -7.83 -1.08
N GLN A 123 2.51 -7.87 -0.05
CA GLN A 123 1.26 -7.10 0.00
C GLN A 123 1.52 -5.59 -0.02
N GLN A 124 2.58 -5.12 0.64
CA GLN A 124 3.03 -3.73 0.52
C GLN A 124 3.33 -3.38 -0.94
N TYR A 125 4.10 -4.20 -1.66
CA TYR A 125 4.42 -3.93 -3.07
C TYR A 125 3.17 -3.95 -3.95
N LEU A 126 2.20 -4.81 -3.65
CA LEU A 126 0.92 -4.84 -4.33
C LEU A 126 0.14 -3.53 -4.09
N ALA A 127 0.11 -3.05 -2.85
CA ALA A 127 -0.50 -1.77 -2.50
C ALA A 127 0.17 -0.59 -3.23
N GLU A 128 1.50 -0.57 -3.32
CA GLU A 128 2.25 0.44 -4.07
C GLU A 128 1.90 0.43 -5.57
N VAL A 129 1.70 -0.74 -6.18
CA VAL A 129 1.27 -0.84 -7.57
C VAL A 129 -0.14 -0.28 -7.76
N TYR A 130 -1.07 -0.60 -6.85
CA TYR A 130 -2.41 -0.03 -6.89
C TYR A 130 -2.40 1.49 -6.72
N GLU A 131 -1.65 2.01 -5.75
CA GLU A 131 -1.58 3.45 -5.44
C GLU A 131 -0.91 4.25 -6.56
N VAL A 132 0.28 3.82 -7.00
CA VAL A 132 1.18 4.62 -7.85
C VAL A 132 1.00 4.34 -9.33
N GLU A 133 0.95 3.07 -9.72
CA GLU A 133 1.00 2.69 -11.14
C GLU A 133 -0.42 2.58 -11.75
N LEU A 134 -1.40 2.11 -10.96
CA LEU A 134 -2.78 1.94 -11.41
C LEU A 134 -3.72 3.08 -10.96
N GLY A 135 -3.36 3.82 -9.92
CA GLY A 135 -4.19 4.88 -9.35
C GLY A 135 -5.48 4.39 -8.68
N ASP A 136 -5.61 3.09 -8.40
CA ASP A 136 -6.76 2.47 -7.76
C ASP A 136 -6.65 2.60 -6.23
N GLN A 137 -7.08 3.75 -5.71
CA GLN A 137 -6.92 4.11 -4.30
C GLN A 137 -7.65 3.15 -3.35
N LYS A 138 -8.81 2.62 -3.77
CA LYS A 138 -9.60 1.68 -2.97
C LYS A 138 -8.88 0.35 -2.78
N LYS A 139 -8.35 -0.23 -3.86
CA LYS A 139 -7.54 -1.45 -3.74
C LYS A 139 -6.23 -1.21 -3.03
N ALA A 140 -5.61 -0.04 -3.21
CA ALA A 140 -4.40 0.33 -2.48
C ALA A 140 -4.65 0.37 -0.97
N LEU A 141 -5.75 1.00 -0.54
CA LEU A 141 -6.19 1.07 0.85
C LEU A 141 -6.36 -0.34 1.42
N GLU A 142 -7.19 -1.18 0.81
CA GLU A 142 -7.43 -2.57 1.26
C GLU A 142 -6.12 -3.37 1.35
N ALA A 143 -5.21 -3.16 0.39
CA ALA A 143 -3.93 -3.83 0.39
C ALA A 143 -2.99 -3.33 1.50
N TYR A 144 -2.95 -2.02 1.77
CA TYR A 144 -2.17 -1.46 2.88
C TYR A 144 -2.70 -1.90 4.25
N GLU A 145 -4.02 -1.95 4.44
CA GLU A 145 -4.64 -2.47 5.67
C GLU A 145 -4.23 -3.93 5.91
N LYS A 146 -4.37 -4.78 4.90
CA LYS A 146 -4.00 -6.19 4.98
C LYS A 146 -2.50 -6.40 5.26
N ALA A 147 -1.64 -5.58 4.66
CA ALA A 147 -0.21 -5.60 4.97
C ALA A 147 0.05 -5.21 6.44
N ALA A 148 -0.65 -4.18 6.94
CA ALA A 148 -0.54 -3.73 8.31
C ALA A 148 -0.98 -4.80 9.32
N GLU A 149 -2.13 -5.45 9.08
CA GLU A 149 -2.64 -6.56 9.91
C GLU A 149 -1.65 -7.72 10.01
N TRP A 150 -1.03 -8.10 8.89
CA TRP A 150 -0.04 -9.18 8.89
C TRP A 150 1.26 -8.80 9.60
N PHE A 151 1.73 -7.54 9.46
CA PHE A 151 2.88 -7.07 10.23
C PHE A 151 2.57 -6.98 11.72
N ASP A 152 1.38 -6.55 12.09
CA ASP A 152 0.92 -6.47 13.48
C ASP A 152 0.86 -7.86 14.12
N SER A 153 0.30 -8.84 13.39
CA SER A 153 0.27 -10.25 13.82
C SER A 153 1.67 -10.86 13.97
N ASP A 154 2.68 -10.35 13.27
CA ASP A 154 4.09 -10.75 13.37
C ASP A 154 4.86 -9.96 14.46
N ASN A 155 4.15 -9.20 15.32
CA ASN A 155 4.73 -8.29 16.33
C ASN A 155 5.69 -7.23 15.75
N ALA A 156 5.46 -6.82 14.49
CA ALA A 156 6.25 -5.80 13.80
C ALA A 156 5.50 -4.45 13.79
N GLU A 157 5.19 -3.92 14.97
CA GLU A 157 4.35 -2.72 15.18
C GLU A 157 4.81 -1.50 14.38
N ALA A 158 6.11 -1.22 14.32
CA ALA A 158 6.63 -0.09 13.54
C ALA A 158 6.32 -0.21 12.04
N LEU A 159 6.36 -1.43 11.50
CA LEU A 159 5.98 -1.70 10.11
C LEU A 159 4.47 -1.63 9.96
N ALA A 160 3.70 -2.18 10.89
CA ALA A 160 2.24 -2.08 10.88
C ALA A 160 1.77 -0.62 10.86
N ASN A 161 2.28 0.22 11.77
CA ASN A 161 1.95 1.63 11.87
C ASN A 161 2.25 2.41 10.57
N LYS A 162 3.36 2.08 9.89
CA LYS A 162 3.68 2.68 8.58
C LYS A 162 2.57 2.42 7.55
N HIS A 163 1.99 1.22 7.53
CA HIS A 163 0.98 0.83 6.55
C HIS A 163 -0.43 1.25 6.97
N TYR A 164 -0.76 1.21 8.26
CA TYR A 164 -2.00 1.82 8.78
C TYR A 164 -2.03 3.33 8.49
N LEU A 165 -0.88 4.03 8.57
CA LEU A 165 -0.82 5.45 8.24
C LEU A 165 -1.18 5.70 6.76
N LYS A 166 -0.66 4.84 5.86
CA LYS A 166 -1.00 4.89 4.44
C LYS A 166 -2.48 4.59 4.19
N ALA A 167 -3.02 3.56 4.83
CA ALA A 167 -4.44 3.24 4.75
C ALA A 167 -5.32 4.40 5.26
N ALA A 168 -4.95 5.03 6.38
CA ALA A 168 -5.67 6.18 6.94
C ALA A 168 -5.64 7.39 5.99
N ASP A 169 -4.47 7.72 5.44
CA ASP A 169 -4.31 8.82 4.50
C ASP A 169 -5.21 8.61 3.26
N LEU A 170 -5.24 7.39 2.71
CA LEU A 170 -6.09 7.03 1.57
C LEU A 170 -7.58 7.02 1.93
N ALA A 171 -7.95 6.45 3.07
CA ALA A 171 -9.34 6.38 3.54
C ALA A 171 -9.94 7.78 3.65
N ALA A 172 -9.22 8.72 4.25
CA ALA A 172 -9.68 10.09 4.39
C ALA A 172 -9.82 10.82 3.05
N LEU A 173 -8.92 10.56 2.09
CA LEU A 173 -9.01 11.11 0.74
C LEU A 173 -10.21 10.55 -0.04
N GLU A 174 -10.55 9.27 0.16
CA GLU A 174 -11.76 8.64 -0.41
C GLU A 174 -13.05 9.05 0.32
N GLY A 175 -12.95 9.75 1.46
CA GLY A 175 -14.09 10.22 2.26
C GLY A 175 -14.56 9.22 3.33
N ASP A 176 -13.85 8.11 3.54
CA ASP A 176 -14.08 7.18 4.64
C ASP A 176 -13.39 7.69 5.92
N TYR A 177 -13.92 8.78 6.45
CA TYR A 177 -13.33 9.49 7.60
C TYR A 177 -13.30 8.65 8.87
N TYR A 178 -14.32 7.80 9.10
CA TYR A 178 -14.39 6.95 10.28
C TYR A 178 -13.25 5.93 10.32
N LYS A 179 -12.95 5.27 9.20
CA LYS A 179 -11.81 4.37 9.09
C LYS A 179 -10.49 5.12 9.27
N ALA A 180 -10.36 6.31 8.69
CA ALA A 180 -9.15 7.12 8.87
C ALA A 180 -8.93 7.48 10.35
N ILE A 181 -9.99 7.89 11.05
CA ILE A 181 -9.97 8.18 12.50
C ILE A 181 -9.50 6.96 13.28
N GLU A 182 -10.10 5.79 13.04
CA GLU A 182 -9.72 4.54 13.72
C GLU A 182 -8.22 4.27 13.61
N HIS A 183 -7.67 4.35 12.41
CA HIS A 183 -6.26 4.10 12.16
C HIS A 183 -5.34 5.18 12.77
N TYR A 184 -5.67 6.47 12.64
CA TYR A 184 -4.85 7.53 13.25
C TYR A 184 -4.84 7.44 14.77
N GLU A 185 -5.99 7.18 15.40
CA GLU A 185 -6.08 7.05 16.86
C GLU A 185 -5.35 5.80 17.35
N ARG A 186 -5.46 4.68 16.63
CA ARG A 186 -4.69 3.47 16.92
C ARG A 186 -3.18 3.75 16.90
N ILE A 187 -2.67 4.38 15.85
CA ILE A 187 -1.24 4.70 15.71
C ILE A 187 -0.81 5.71 16.78
N GLY A 188 -1.63 6.72 17.07
CA GLY A 188 -1.36 7.71 18.13
C GLY A 188 -1.21 7.05 19.50
N ARG A 189 -2.10 6.12 19.85
CA ARG A 189 -2.07 5.37 21.12
C ARG A 189 -0.86 4.43 21.21
N SER A 190 -0.50 3.72 20.15
CA SER A 190 0.70 2.85 20.15
C SER A 190 2.02 3.62 20.16
N SER A 191 2.04 4.79 19.52
CA SER A 191 3.28 5.57 19.34
C SER A 191 3.68 6.37 20.57
N ILE A 192 2.77 6.60 21.53
CA ILE A 192 3.05 7.45 22.71
C ILE A 192 4.04 6.82 23.68
N SER A 193 4.01 5.50 23.83
CA SER A 193 4.96 4.75 24.66
C SER A 193 6.35 4.62 24.02
N ASN A 194 6.49 5.02 22.74
CA ASN A 194 7.74 4.92 22.00
C ASN A 194 8.42 6.29 21.89
N ASN A 195 9.50 6.49 22.66
CA ASN A 195 10.26 7.75 22.68
C ASN A 195 10.79 8.20 21.31
N LEU A 196 10.95 7.29 20.33
CA LEU A 196 11.37 7.64 18.97
C LEU A 196 10.21 8.18 18.12
N MET A 197 8.98 7.72 18.38
CA MET A 197 7.78 8.08 17.61
C MET A 197 6.92 9.17 18.28
N LYS A 198 7.19 9.48 19.55
CA LYS A 198 6.44 10.47 20.34
C LYS A 198 6.26 11.81 19.62
N TRP A 199 7.26 12.27 18.87
CA TRP A 199 7.18 13.55 18.14
C TRP A 199 6.16 13.57 17.00
N SER A 200 5.82 12.40 16.45
CA SER A 200 4.84 12.23 15.37
C SER A 200 3.40 12.11 15.88
N VAL A 201 3.20 11.84 17.18
CA VAL A 201 1.87 11.64 17.79
C VAL A 201 0.95 12.84 17.57
N LYS A 202 1.47 14.06 17.74
CA LYS A 202 0.70 15.29 17.48
C LYS A 202 0.21 15.42 16.04
N ASP A 203 0.95 14.92 15.05
CA ASP A 203 0.52 14.91 13.65
C ASP A 203 -0.58 13.86 13.44
N TYR A 204 -0.49 12.69 14.07
CA TYR A 204 -1.56 11.68 14.03
C TYR A 204 -2.86 12.22 14.65
N PHE A 205 -2.79 12.88 15.80
CA PHE A 205 -3.96 13.53 16.40
C PHE A 205 -4.48 14.71 15.59
N LEU A 206 -3.59 15.49 14.94
CA LEU A 206 -4.02 16.52 13.99
C LEU A 206 -4.81 15.90 12.83
N LYS A 207 -4.28 14.86 12.20
CA LYS A 207 -4.93 14.19 11.08
C LYS A 207 -6.25 13.53 11.50
N GLY A 208 -6.28 12.86 12.65
CA GLY A 208 -7.52 12.31 13.24
C GLY A 208 -8.54 13.40 13.54
N GLY A 209 -8.12 14.53 14.12
CA GLY A 209 -8.98 15.69 14.39
C GLY A 209 -9.53 16.33 13.12
N ILE A 210 -8.72 16.46 12.06
CA ILE A 210 -9.20 16.92 10.74
C ILE A 210 -10.25 15.95 10.18
N CYS A 211 -10.08 14.64 10.34
CA CYS A 211 -11.09 13.66 9.91
C CYS A 211 -12.38 13.77 10.74
N HIS A 212 -12.30 13.99 12.05
CA HIS A 212 -13.48 14.27 12.89
C HIS A 212 -14.21 15.54 12.43
N LEU A 213 -13.49 16.62 12.14
CA LEU A 213 -14.08 17.83 11.58
C LEU A 213 -14.79 17.56 10.24
N ALA A 214 -14.21 16.72 9.40
CA ALA A 214 -14.78 16.36 8.10
C ALA A 214 -16.05 15.49 8.18
N THR A 215 -16.38 14.91 9.34
CA THR A 215 -17.64 14.18 9.55
C THR A 215 -18.83 15.11 9.81
N ASN A 216 -18.58 16.41 10.01
CA ASN A 216 -19.56 17.42 10.44
C ASN A 216 -20.22 17.10 11.81
N ASP A 217 -19.62 16.24 12.63
CA ASP A 217 -20.05 15.97 14.00
C ASP A 217 -19.12 16.67 15.01
N LEU A 218 -19.48 17.90 15.37
CA LEU A 218 -18.73 18.69 16.33
C LEU A 218 -18.78 18.13 17.76
N VAL A 219 -19.81 17.36 18.11
CA VAL A 219 -19.91 16.71 19.43
C VAL A 219 -18.88 15.58 19.52
N ALA A 220 -18.81 14.74 18.48
CA ALA A 220 -17.78 13.72 18.37
C ALA A 220 -16.38 14.33 18.31
N THR A 221 -16.20 15.40 17.55
CA THR A 221 -14.91 16.12 17.46
C THR A 221 -14.45 16.61 18.83
N ASN A 222 -15.30 17.33 19.57
CA ASN A 222 -14.92 17.85 20.89
C ASN A 222 -14.55 16.72 21.88
N ARG A 223 -15.32 15.63 21.89
CA ARG A 223 -15.00 14.44 22.71
C ARG A 223 -13.66 13.81 22.31
N ALA A 224 -13.36 13.74 21.02
CA ALA A 224 -12.08 13.22 20.54
C ALA A 224 -10.92 14.11 21.00
N LEU A 225 -11.06 15.44 20.93
CA LEU A 225 -10.04 16.38 21.40
C LEU A 225 -9.79 16.28 22.90
N GLU A 226 -10.82 16.05 23.71
CA GLU A 226 -10.67 15.76 25.15
C GLU A 226 -9.87 14.48 25.36
N ASN A 227 -10.28 13.38 24.71
CA ASN A 227 -9.57 12.11 24.79
C ASN A 227 -8.11 12.21 24.29
N TYR A 228 -7.80 13.02 23.28
CA TYR A 228 -6.41 13.22 22.84
C TYR A 228 -5.55 13.90 23.91
N ARG A 229 -6.10 14.85 24.67
CA ARG A 229 -5.41 15.49 25.80
C ARG A 229 -5.17 14.50 26.95
N ASP A 230 -6.10 13.59 27.18
CA ASP A 230 -5.96 12.54 28.21
C ASP A 230 -4.88 11.52 27.83
N ILE A 231 -4.76 11.20 26.54
CA ILE A 231 -3.70 10.30 26.03
C ILE A 231 -2.34 10.99 26.13
N ASP A 232 -2.22 12.21 25.61
CA ASP A 232 -0.99 13.00 25.66
C ASP A 232 -1.23 14.35 26.35
N ASN A 233 -0.86 14.42 27.64
CA ASN A 233 -0.95 15.64 28.43
C ASN A 233 -0.18 16.83 27.83
N THR A 234 0.80 16.59 26.94
CA THR A 234 1.54 17.65 26.27
C THR A 234 0.82 18.19 25.04
N PHE A 235 -0.14 17.44 24.48
CA PHE A 235 -0.86 17.80 23.26
C PHE A 235 -1.56 19.15 23.38
N ALA A 236 -2.15 19.47 24.54
CA ALA A 236 -2.81 20.74 24.81
C ALA A 236 -1.90 21.98 24.61
N SER A 237 -0.58 21.81 24.69
CA SER A 237 0.39 22.89 24.47
C SER A 237 0.89 22.99 23.02
N THR A 238 0.43 22.10 22.14
CA THR A 238 0.90 22.03 20.76
C THR A 238 0.12 22.95 19.83
N ARG A 239 0.75 23.34 18.72
CA ARG A 239 0.09 24.16 17.69
C ARG A 239 -1.00 23.37 16.98
N GLU A 240 -0.80 22.07 16.83
CA GLU A 240 -1.72 21.12 16.23
C GLU A 240 -3.04 21.10 17.01
N HIS A 241 -2.96 21.01 18.34
CA HIS A 241 -4.14 21.10 19.20
C HIS A 241 -4.81 22.47 19.12
N GLN A 242 -4.04 23.56 19.22
CA GLN A 242 -4.61 24.92 19.13
C GLN A 242 -5.32 25.14 17.80
N LEU A 243 -4.77 24.65 16.69
CA LEU A 243 -5.41 24.71 15.38
C LEU A 243 -6.76 24.01 15.41
N LEU A 244 -6.85 22.77 15.91
CA LEU A 244 -8.12 22.04 15.95
C LEU A 244 -9.19 22.79 16.76
N ILE A 245 -8.82 23.39 17.89
CA ILE A 245 -9.75 24.21 18.70
C ILE A 245 -10.20 25.45 17.94
N ASP A 246 -9.28 26.16 17.30
CA ASP A 246 -9.59 27.35 16.50
C ASP A 246 -10.54 26.98 15.35
N LEU A 247 -10.32 25.84 14.67
CA LEU A 247 -11.18 25.38 13.58
C LEU A 247 -12.57 24.95 14.06
N VAL A 248 -12.69 24.29 15.21
CA VAL A 248 -14.00 23.97 15.81
C VAL A 248 -14.79 25.26 16.03
N GLN A 249 -14.17 26.28 16.63
CA GLN A 249 -14.83 27.55 16.92
C GLN A 249 -15.30 28.28 15.66
N THR A 250 -14.49 28.31 14.60
CA THR A 250 -14.88 28.99 13.36
C THR A 250 -15.99 28.23 12.62
N ILE A 251 -16.03 26.90 12.70
CA ILE A 251 -17.15 26.10 12.18
C ILE A 251 -18.43 26.36 12.99
N GLU A 252 -18.36 26.40 14.32
CA GLU A 252 -19.51 26.72 15.19
C GLU A 252 -20.10 28.11 14.89
N GLN A 253 -19.26 29.05 14.47
CA GLN A 253 -19.65 30.42 14.12
C GLN A 253 -20.09 30.57 12.67
N GLY A 254 -19.93 29.55 11.81
CA GLY A 254 -20.18 29.66 10.38
C GLY A 254 -19.20 30.61 9.65
N ASP A 255 -18.03 30.89 10.24
CA ASP A 255 -17.09 31.90 9.73
C ASP A 255 -15.99 31.26 8.87
N GLN A 256 -16.26 31.24 7.56
CA GLN A 256 -15.37 30.66 6.56
C GLN A 256 -14.07 31.46 6.36
N GLU A 257 -14.11 32.78 6.58
CA GLU A 257 -12.96 33.68 6.45
C GLU A 257 -12.01 33.47 7.63
N ALA A 258 -12.54 33.48 8.86
CA ALA A 258 -11.76 33.19 10.05
C ALA A 258 -11.15 31.79 9.99
N PHE A 259 -11.87 30.78 9.46
CA PHE A 259 -11.30 29.46 9.23
C PHE A 259 -10.05 29.52 8.33
N ALA A 260 -10.11 30.26 7.22
CA ALA A 260 -8.99 30.43 6.31
C ALA A 260 -7.80 31.18 6.95
N ASP A 261 -8.09 32.21 7.74
CA ASP A 261 -7.07 32.98 8.46
C ASP A 261 -6.31 32.13 9.48
N LYS A 262 -7.02 31.26 10.21
CA LYS A 262 -6.41 30.32 11.16
C LYS A 262 -5.49 29.32 10.45
N LEU A 263 -5.90 28.81 9.30
CA LEU A 263 -5.04 27.96 8.47
C LEU A 263 -3.81 28.70 7.96
N PHE A 264 -3.96 29.96 7.53
CA PHE A 264 -2.84 30.78 7.07
C PHE A 264 -1.82 31.00 8.20
N GLN A 265 -2.27 31.38 9.40
CA GLN A 265 -1.40 31.58 10.56
C GLN A 265 -0.65 30.30 10.95
N PHE A 266 -1.32 29.15 10.90
CA PHE A 266 -0.68 27.86 11.14
C PHE A 266 0.37 27.55 10.06
N ASP A 267 0.05 27.72 8.77
CA ASP A 267 0.94 27.40 7.64
C ASP A 267 2.24 28.21 7.64
N GLN A 268 2.23 29.44 8.17
CA GLN A 268 3.46 30.25 8.34
C GLN A 268 4.49 29.58 9.24
N LEU A 269 4.03 28.77 10.20
CA LEU A 269 4.83 28.19 11.25
C LEU A 269 5.00 26.68 11.11
N SER A 270 4.01 26.02 10.55
CA SER A 270 3.89 24.57 10.38
C SER A 270 3.22 24.30 9.03
N LYS A 271 4.03 23.97 8.01
CA LYS A 271 3.54 23.85 6.63
C LYS A 271 2.46 22.78 6.49
N LEU A 272 1.36 23.15 5.83
CA LEU A 272 0.28 22.26 5.46
C LEU A 272 0.69 21.47 4.22
N ASP A 273 0.77 20.15 4.36
CA ASP A 273 0.99 19.27 3.22
C ASP A 273 -0.26 19.17 2.33
N LYS A 274 -0.11 18.49 1.18
CA LYS A 274 -1.20 18.30 0.22
C LYS A 274 -2.41 17.58 0.83
N TRP A 275 -2.19 16.61 1.72
CA TRP A 275 -3.26 15.84 2.34
C TRP A 275 -4.09 16.74 3.26
N LYS A 276 -3.43 17.50 4.15
CA LYS A 276 -4.07 18.45 5.07
C LYS A 276 -4.84 19.50 4.29
N THR A 277 -4.21 20.11 3.29
CA THR A 277 -4.84 21.13 2.44
C THR A 277 -6.10 20.61 1.75
N THR A 278 -6.07 19.38 1.25
CA THR A 278 -7.22 18.77 0.56
C THR A 278 -8.41 18.59 1.51
N LEU A 279 -8.20 18.03 2.70
CA LEU A 279 -9.30 17.80 3.63
C LEU A 279 -9.79 19.08 4.29
N LEU A 280 -8.88 19.99 4.64
CA LEU A 280 -9.24 21.29 5.21
C LEU A 280 -10.05 22.14 4.23
N LEU A 281 -9.78 22.03 2.92
CA LEU A 281 -10.63 22.67 1.90
C LEU A 281 -12.03 22.04 1.84
N ARG A 282 -12.14 20.70 1.98
CA ARG A 282 -13.46 20.04 2.06
C ARG A 282 -14.24 20.51 3.28
N ILE A 283 -13.60 20.60 4.44
CA ILE A 283 -14.21 21.11 5.68
C ILE A 283 -14.64 22.57 5.50
N LYS A 284 -13.75 23.43 5.00
CA LYS A 284 -14.04 24.85 4.74
C LYS A 284 -15.28 25.03 3.86
N ASN A 285 -15.43 24.20 2.83
CA ASN A 285 -16.56 24.27 1.91
C ASN A 285 -17.89 23.77 2.52
N ASN A 286 -17.84 23.03 3.63
CA ASN A 286 -19.02 22.58 4.37
C ASN A 286 -19.48 23.58 5.44
N ILE A 287 -18.70 24.63 5.71
CA ILE A 287 -19.12 25.71 6.62
C ILE A 287 -20.21 26.49 5.88
N GLU A 288 -21.46 26.30 6.28
CA GLU A 288 -22.59 27.05 5.75
C GLU A 288 -22.42 28.54 6.07
N GLU A 289 -22.49 29.41 5.06
CA GLU A 289 -22.65 30.85 5.29
C GLU A 289 -23.96 31.05 6.05
N GLN A 290 -23.90 31.41 7.34
CA GLN A 290 -25.08 31.84 8.11
C GLN A 290 -25.62 33.22 7.65
N ALA A 291 -25.39 33.61 6.40
CA ALA A 291 -25.77 34.91 5.86
C ALA A 291 -26.71 34.73 4.65
N GLU A 292 -28.01 34.61 4.95
CA GLU A 292 -29.13 35.33 4.30
C GLU A 292 -30.46 34.62 4.61
N ASP A 293 -30.93 34.70 5.85
CA ASP A 293 -32.36 34.46 6.17
C ASP A 293 -32.94 35.57 7.08
N PHE A 294 -32.36 36.76 6.97
CA PHE A 294 -32.94 38.02 7.45
C PHE A 294 -32.98 39.04 6.31
N SER A 295 -33.84 38.78 5.32
CA SER A 295 -34.34 39.80 4.40
C SER A 295 -35.85 39.69 4.26
#